data_AF-A0A382NSM7-F1
#
_entry.id   AF-A0A382NSM7-F1
#
_cell.length_a   1.000
_cell.length_b   1.000
_cell.length_c   1.000
_cell.angle_alpha   90.00
_cell.angle_beta   90.00
_cell.angle_gamma   90.00
#
_symmetry.space_group_name_H-M   'P 1'
#
loop_
_entity.id
_entity.type
_entity.pdbx_description
1 polymer ?
#
loop_
_entity_poly.entity_id
_entity_poly.type
_entity_poly.pdbx_seq_one_letter_code
_entity_poly.pdbx_strand_id
1 'polypeptide(L)'
;MNIRKLLLVTALIVIGIFIGLRIPVVQDTLLDNVIKSTFQTSNLPKTDALSAIVCGSRSPLPHSSRDETCILVIAGEDIYVVDAGAGSANNARLWRIPFNKIKGVLLTHLHSDHIADLPGFHLATWI
;
A
#
# COMPACT_ATOMS: atom_id res chain seq x y z
N MET A 1 9.95 45.35 18.26
CA MET A 1 8.71 44.67 18.70
C MET A 1 9.00 43.99 20.03
N ASN A 2 8.27 44.32 21.10
CA ASN A 2 8.56 43.78 22.44
C ASN A 2 8.34 42.27 22.46
N ILE A 3 9.23 41.53 23.15
CA ILE A 3 9.23 40.06 23.18
C ILE A 3 7.88 39.47 23.61
N ARG A 4 7.14 40.18 24.48
CA ARG A 4 5.76 39.82 24.88
C ARG A 4 4.76 39.86 23.72
N LYS A 5 4.88 40.81 22.80
CA LYS A 5 4.02 40.89 21.61
C LYS A 5 4.34 39.75 20.64
N LEU A 6 5.62 39.41 20.49
CA LEU A 6 6.03 38.27 19.67
C LEU A 6 5.46 36.95 20.22
N LEU A 7 5.57 36.73 21.53
CA LEU A 7 5.03 35.55 22.21
C LEU A 7 3.50 35.44 22.11
N LEU A 8 2.78 36.57 22.20
CA LEU A 8 1.32 36.58 22.04
C LEU A 8 0.90 36.22 20.62
N VAL A 9 1.59 36.77 19.60
CA VAL A 9 1.30 36.47 18.20
C VAL A 9 1.57 35.00 17.90
N THR A 10 2.69 34.44 18.35
CA THR A 10 2.97 33.01 18.15
C THR A 10 1.97 32.12 18.88
N ALA A 11 1.57 32.45 20.10
CA ALA A 11 0.55 31.70 20.82
C ALA A 11 -0.79 31.68 20.08
N LEU A 12 -1.24 32.83 19.54
CA LEU A 12 -2.46 32.92 18.76
C LEU A 12 -2.41 32.09 17.48
N ILE A 13 -1.26 32.08 16.79
CA ILE A 13 -1.06 31.27 15.59
C ILE A 13 -1.15 29.78 15.93
N VAL A 14 -0.47 29.34 17.00
CA VAL A 14 -0.49 27.93 17.43
C VAL A 14 -1.91 27.49 17.80
N ILE A 15 -2.66 28.33 18.53
CA ILE A 15 -4.06 28.05 18.87
C ILE A 15 -4.93 28.00 17.61
N GLY A 16 -4.75 28.93 16.68
CA GLY A 16 -5.47 28.95 15.40
C GLY A 16 -5.21 27.69 14.57
N ILE A 17 -3.97 27.24 14.49
CA ILE A 17 -3.59 25.98 13.83
C ILE A 17 -4.21 24.79 14.56
N PHE A 18 -4.12 24.75 15.90
CA PHE A 18 -4.69 23.67 16.70
C PHE A 18 -6.21 23.54 16.49
N ILE A 19 -6.94 24.65 16.48
CA ILE A 19 -8.38 24.67 16.20
C ILE A 19 -8.65 24.28 14.74
N GLY A 20 -7.89 24.83 13.78
CA GLY A 20 -8.02 24.52 12.37
C GLY A 20 -7.82 23.04 12.07
N LEU A 21 -6.84 22.40 12.71
CA LEU A 21 -6.58 20.95 12.59
C LEU A 21 -7.66 20.08 13.25
N ARG A 22 -8.61 20.65 14.00
CA ARG A 22 -9.78 19.92 14.54
C ARG A 22 -10.99 20.00 13.63
N ILE A 23 -10.94 20.78 12.55
CA ILE A 23 -12.03 20.90 11.58
C ILE A 23 -11.96 19.71 10.63
N PRO A 24 -13.02 18.87 10.51
CA PRO A 24 -13.01 17.67 9.68
C PRO A 24 -12.57 17.94 8.23
N VAL A 25 -13.09 19.01 7.62
CA VAL A 25 -12.74 19.40 6.23
C VAL A 25 -11.23 19.62 6.04
N VAL A 26 -10.56 20.21 7.03
CA VAL A 26 -9.11 20.45 6.98
C VAL A 26 -8.36 19.13 7.11
N GLN A 27 -8.80 18.25 8.01
CA GLN A 27 -8.20 16.91 8.19
C GLN A 27 -8.36 16.07 6.91
N ASP A 28 -9.55 16.01 6.35
CA ASP A 28 -9.87 15.21 5.16
C ASP A 28 -9.08 15.68 3.94
N THR A 29 -9.01 17.00 3.72
CA THR A 29 -8.24 17.56 2.60
C THR A 29 -6.75 17.27 2.73
N LEU A 30 -6.20 17.37 3.94
CA LEU A 30 -4.79 17.03 4.19
C LEU A 30 -4.54 15.54 3.97
N LEU A 31 -5.42 14.68 4.49
CA LEU A 31 -5.35 13.24 4.33
C LEU A 31 -5.39 12.85 2.84
N ASP A 32 -6.34 13.38 2.08
CA ASP A 32 -6.48 13.12 0.65
C ASP A 32 -5.23 13.48 -0.14
N ASN A 33 -4.61 14.62 0.18
CA ASN A 33 -3.39 15.06 -0.49
C ASN A 33 -2.18 14.16 -0.14
N VAL A 34 -2.08 13.71 1.12
CA VAL A 34 -1.06 12.75 1.56
C VAL A 34 -1.26 11.38 0.91
N ILE A 35 -2.50 10.89 0.83
CA ILE A 35 -2.82 9.63 0.16
C ILE A 35 -2.47 9.72 -1.33
N LYS A 36 -2.91 10.77 -2.04
CA LYS A 36 -2.61 10.95 -3.47
C LYS A 36 -1.10 10.97 -3.72
N SER A 37 -0.34 11.71 -2.92
CA SER A 37 1.12 11.79 -3.08
C SER A 37 1.87 10.49 -2.73
N THR A 38 1.32 9.65 -1.84
CA THR A 38 1.95 8.39 -1.43
C THR A 38 1.65 7.24 -2.40
N PHE A 39 0.45 7.22 -3.00
CA PHE A 39 -0.04 6.08 -3.79
C PHE A 39 0.01 6.28 -5.32
N GLN A 40 0.34 7.47 -5.85
CA GLN A 40 0.27 7.73 -7.30
C GLN A 40 1.47 7.28 -8.15
N THR A 41 2.52 6.69 -7.58
CA THR A 41 3.65 6.16 -8.38
C THR A 41 3.49 4.66 -8.62
N SER A 42 2.57 4.27 -9.51
CA SER A 42 2.48 2.87 -9.94
C SER A 42 3.65 2.53 -10.86
N ASN A 43 4.51 1.58 -10.44
CA ASN A 43 5.60 1.05 -11.27
C ASN A 43 5.13 0.02 -12.30
N LEU A 44 3.87 0.11 -12.75
CA LEU A 44 3.34 -0.83 -13.73
C LEU A 44 3.95 -0.57 -15.11
N PRO A 45 4.23 -1.61 -15.90
CA PRO A 45 4.63 -1.46 -17.30
C PRO A 45 3.61 -0.62 -18.09
N LYS A 46 4.07 0.20 -19.03
CA LYS A 46 3.19 0.95 -19.94
C LYS A 46 2.55 0.01 -20.98
N THR A 47 1.31 0.33 -21.37
CA THR A 47 0.31 -0.59 -21.93
C THR A 47 0.55 -1.06 -23.38
N ASP A 48 0.87 -2.36 -23.54
CA ASP A 48 0.16 -3.38 -24.37
C ASP A 48 0.81 -4.78 -24.14
N ALA A 49 1.04 -5.16 -22.88
CA ALA A 49 1.73 -6.41 -22.55
C ALA A 49 1.10 -7.11 -21.36
N LEU A 50 0.99 -8.44 -21.46
CA LEU A 50 0.78 -9.30 -20.30
C LEU A 50 2.12 -9.46 -19.57
N SER A 51 2.20 -8.98 -18.33
CA SER A 51 3.42 -9.03 -17.52
C SER A 51 3.20 -9.84 -16.26
N ALA A 52 4.27 -10.44 -15.73
CA ALA A 52 4.23 -11.15 -14.46
C ALA A 52 5.37 -10.68 -13.55
N ILE A 53 5.08 -10.51 -12.27
CA ILE A 53 6.07 -10.23 -11.22
C ILE A 53 6.07 -11.41 -10.26
N VAL A 54 7.25 -11.95 -9.97
CA VAL A 54 7.43 -12.98 -8.96
C VAL A 54 7.53 -12.30 -7.58
N CYS A 55 6.41 -12.28 -6.84
CA CYS A 55 6.32 -11.74 -5.48
C CYS A 55 6.81 -12.70 -4.39
N GLY A 56 7.02 -13.96 -4.75
CA GLY A 56 7.74 -14.94 -3.97
C GLY A 56 7.92 -16.24 -4.74
N SER A 57 8.95 -17.01 -4.39
CA SER A 57 9.44 -18.13 -5.21
C SER A 57 10.03 -19.29 -4.41
N ARG A 58 9.93 -19.28 -3.08
CA ARG A 58 10.30 -20.46 -2.27
C ARG A 58 9.09 -21.34 -1.95
N SER A 59 9.42 -22.57 -1.60
CA SER A 59 8.53 -23.58 -1.03
C SER A 59 8.28 -23.30 0.46
N PRO A 60 7.64 -24.19 1.24
CA PRO A 60 7.43 -23.94 2.68
C PRO A 60 8.74 -24.04 3.47
N LEU A 61 9.83 -24.49 2.82
CA LEU A 61 11.15 -24.52 3.45
C LEU A 61 11.71 -23.09 3.57
N PRO A 62 12.15 -22.68 4.77
CA PRO A 62 12.62 -21.32 5.00
C PRO A 62 13.84 -20.99 4.12
N HIS A 63 13.91 -19.73 3.69
CA HIS A 63 15.04 -19.21 2.93
C HIS A 63 15.35 -17.78 3.38
N SER A 64 16.62 -17.38 3.35
CA SER A 64 17.09 -16.08 3.86
C SER A 64 16.66 -14.88 3.01
N SER A 65 16.35 -15.10 1.73
CA SER A 65 16.15 -14.01 0.76
C SER A 65 14.93 -14.22 -0.16
N ARG A 66 14.06 -15.17 0.14
CA ARG A 66 12.90 -15.49 -0.72
C ARG A 66 11.67 -15.73 0.15
N ASP A 67 10.57 -15.11 -0.23
CA ASP A 67 9.23 -15.38 0.30
C ASP A 67 8.50 -16.46 -0.50
N GLU A 68 7.41 -16.96 0.07
CA GLU A 68 6.65 -18.10 -0.46
C GLU A 68 5.94 -17.76 -1.76
N THR A 69 5.54 -18.81 -2.49
CA THR A 69 5.01 -18.72 -3.85
C THR A 69 3.96 -17.61 -4.01
N CYS A 70 4.23 -16.71 -4.94
CA CYS A 70 3.31 -15.67 -5.37
C CYS A 70 3.73 -15.12 -6.74
N ILE A 71 2.76 -14.96 -7.63
CA ILE A 71 2.92 -14.27 -8.91
C ILE A 71 1.84 -13.20 -9.06
N LEU A 72 2.23 -11.95 -9.32
CA LEU A 72 1.32 -10.89 -9.75
C LEU A 72 1.26 -10.89 -11.28
N VAL A 73 0.10 -11.21 -11.84
CA VAL A 73 -0.18 -11.13 -13.27
C VAL A 73 -0.82 -9.77 -13.55
N ILE A 74 -0.19 -8.98 -14.42
CA ILE A 74 -0.63 -7.65 -14.83
C ILE A 74 -1.17 -7.75 -16.26
N ALA A 75 -2.48 -7.57 -16.41
CA ALA A 75 -3.19 -7.60 -17.68
C ALA A 75 -3.86 -6.25 -17.93
N GLY A 76 -3.17 -5.36 -18.64
CA GLY A 76 -3.61 -3.98 -18.82
C GLY A 76 -3.59 -3.22 -17.49
N GLU A 77 -4.76 -2.77 -17.02
CA GLU A 77 -4.90 -2.10 -15.72
C GLU A 77 -5.21 -3.05 -14.57
N ASP A 78 -5.54 -4.31 -14.86
CA ASP A 78 -5.98 -5.27 -13.87
C ASP A 78 -4.81 -6.11 -13.38
N ILE A 79 -4.82 -6.41 -12.08
CA ILE A 79 -3.83 -7.27 -11.43
C ILE A 79 -4.53 -8.49 -10.85
N TYR A 80 -3.96 -9.67 -11.09
CA TYR A 80 -4.40 -10.92 -10.48
C TYR A 80 -3.24 -11.51 -9.70
N VAL A 81 -3.51 -11.98 -8.49
CA VAL A 81 -2.53 -12.70 -7.68
C VAL A 81 -2.71 -14.19 -7.90
N VAL A 82 -1.65 -14.90 -8.27
CA VAL A 82 -1.61 -16.37 -8.33
C VAL A 82 -0.77 -16.86 -7.17
N ASP A 83 -1.43 -17.52 -6.22
CA ASP A 83 -0.95 -17.89 -4.88
C ASP A 83 -0.56 -16.71 -3.98
N ALA A 84 -0.79 -16.88 -2.68
CA ALA A 84 -0.54 -15.90 -1.64
C ALA A 84 0.24 -16.53 -0.48
N GLY A 85 1.46 -17.01 -0.75
CA GLY A 85 2.36 -17.51 0.28
C GLY A 85 2.84 -16.41 1.26
N ALA A 86 3.30 -16.80 2.45
CA ALA A 86 3.79 -15.86 3.48
C ALA A 86 4.83 -14.86 2.94
N GLY A 87 4.59 -13.57 3.20
CA GLY A 87 5.46 -12.45 2.84
C GLY A 87 5.12 -11.77 1.51
N SER A 88 4.29 -12.42 0.68
CA SER A 88 3.92 -11.94 -0.65
C SER A 88 3.19 -10.58 -0.66
N ALA A 89 2.24 -10.35 0.25
CA ALA A 89 1.52 -9.09 0.35
C ALA A 89 2.43 -7.96 0.85
N ASN A 90 3.39 -8.28 1.71
CA ASN A 90 4.42 -7.32 2.13
C ASN A 90 5.32 -6.90 0.97
N ASN A 91 5.76 -7.84 0.13
CA ASN A 91 6.54 -7.52 -1.07
C ASN A 91 5.76 -6.63 -2.03
N ALA A 92 4.50 -6.96 -2.32
CA ALA A 92 3.63 -6.13 -3.15
C ALA A 92 3.49 -4.70 -2.59
N ARG A 93 3.38 -4.55 -1.26
CA ARG A 93 3.35 -3.23 -0.59
C ARG A 93 4.65 -2.46 -0.72
N LEU A 94 5.80 -3.11 -0.46
CA LEU A 94 7.12 -2.48 -0.58
C LEU A 94 7.41 -2.01 -2.01
N TRP A 95 6.92 -2.74 -3.01
CA TRP A 95 7.08 -2.40 -4.42
C TRP A 95 6.04 -1.40 -4.94
N ARG A 96 5.16 -0.91 -4.06
CA ARG A 96 4.09 0.04 -4.40
C ARG A 96 3.16 -0.48 -5.50
N ILE A 97 2.83 -1.78 -5.43
CA ILE A 97 1.79 -2.35 -6.28
C ILE A 97 0.46 -1.68 -5.90
N PRO A 98 -0.32 -1.18 -6.88
CA PRO A 98 -1.60 -0.55 -6.62
C PRO A 98 -2.65 -1.61 -6.24
N PHE A 99 -2.88 -1.83 -4.95
CA PHE A 99 -3.82 -2.85 -4.45
C PHE A 99 -5.26 -2.62 -4.94
N ASN A 100 -5.67 -1.38 -5.19
CA ASN A 100 -6.96 -1.04 -5.79
C ASN A 100 -7.15 -1.56 -7.23
N LYS A 101 -6.06 -2.00 -7.88
CA LYS A 101 -6.08 -2.65 -9.20
C LYS A 101 -6.13 -4.18 -9.11
N ILE A 102 -5.98 -4.77 -7.92
CA ILE A 102 -6.09 -6.22 -7.74
C ILE A 102 -7.56 -6.64 -7.86
N LYS A 103 -7.87 -7.52 -8.83
CA LYS A 103 -9.22 -8.00 -9.11
C LYS A 103 -9.55 -9.34 -8.48
N GLY A 104 -8.53 -10.11 -8.10
CA GLY A 104 -8.74 -11.39 -7.45
C GLY A 104 -7.43 -12.08 -7.07
N VAL A 105 -7.58 -13.06 -6.18
CA VAL A 105 -6.53 -14.00 -5.79
C VAL A 105 -6.96 -15.38 -6.25
N LEU A 106 -6.11 -16.04 -7.03
CA LEU A 106 -6.28 -17.39 -7.56
C LEU A 106 -5.34 -18.30 -6.78
N LEU A 107 -5.88 -19.29 -6.07
CA LEU A 107 -5.08 -20.27 -5.34
C LEU A 107 -4.97 -21.53 -6.18
N THR A 108 -3.75 -22.00 -6.40
CA THR A 108 -3.50 -23.26 -7.12
C THR A 108 -3.94 -24.46 -6.29
N HIS A 109 -3.65 -24.43 -4.99
CA HIS A 109 -4.05 -25.41 -3.98
C HIS A 109 -3.91 -24.79 -2.59
N LEU A 110 -4.10 -25.59 -1.52
CA LEU A 110 -4.26 -25.10 -0.15
C LEU A 110 -3.11 -25.49 0.79
N HIS A 111 -1.89 -25.69 0.27
CA HIS A 111 -0.72 -25.74 1.15
C HIS A 111 -0.38 -24.35 1.68
N SER A 112 0.21 -24.29 2.87
CA SER A 112 0.48 -23.03 3.57
C SER A 112 1.31 -22.06 2.73
N ASP A 113 2.30 -22.55 1.99
CA ASP A 113 3.17 -21.76 1.12
C ASP A 113 2.49 -21.18 -0.13
N HIS A 114 1.19 -21.43 -0.29
CA HIS A 114 0.38 -20.86 -1.36
C HIS A 114 -0.80 -20.02 -0.83
N ILE A 115 -1.10 -20.03 0.48
CA ILE A 115 -2.31 -19.37 1.03
C ILE A 115 -2.06 -18.52 2.29
N ALA A 116 -0.93 -18.68 2.97
CA ALA A 116 -0.72 -18.11 4.30
C ALA A 116 -0.89 -16.58 4.38
N ASP A 117 -0.66 -15.84 3.29
CA ASP A 117 -0.76 -14.38 3.21
C ASP A 117 -2.01 -13.88 2.48
N LEU A 118 -2.98 -14.77 2.19
CA LEU A 118 -4.30 -14.36 1.70
C LEU A 118 -4.95 -13.28 2.58
N PRO A 119 -4.89 -13.34 3.94
CA PRO A 119 -5.41 -12.27 4.78
C PRO A 119 -4.71 -10.92 4.55
N GLY A 120 -3.41 -10.92 4.21
CA GLY A 120 -2.64 -9.72 3.92
C GLY A 120 -3.11 -9.01 2.67
N PHE A 121 -3.36 -9.76 1.59
CA PHE A 121 -3.98 -9.22 0.38
C PHE A 121 -5.40 -8.75 0.65
N HIS A 122 -6.23 -9.54 1.32
CA HIS A 122 -7.62 -9.20 1.61
C HIS A 122 -7.75 -7.88 2.39
N LEU A 123 -6.94 -7.70 3.44
CA LEU A 123 -6.91 -6.44 4.19
C LEU A 123 -6.49 -5.28 3.30
N ALA A 124 -5.43 -5.46 2.51
CA ALA A 124 -4.86 -4.39 1.69
C ALA A 124 -5.76 -3.95 0.53
N THR A 125 -6.64 -4.83 0.03
CA THR A 125 -7.64 -4.50 -0.99
C THR A 125 -8.95 -3.97 -0.41
N TRP A 126 -9.20 -4.18 0.89
CA TRP A 126 -10.41 -3.72 1.56
C TRP A 126 -10.32 -2.26 2.02
N ILE A 127 -9.17 -1.87 2.59
CA ILE A 127 -8.93 -0.49 3.09
C ILE A 127 -8.60 0.49 1.96
#